data_AF-A0A6I6ADU1-F1
#
_entry.id   AF-A0A6I6ADU1-F1
#
_cell.length_a   1.000
_cell.length_b   1.000
_cell.length_c   1.000
_cell.angle_alpha   90.00
_cell.angle_beta   90.00
_cell.angle_gamma   90.00
#
_symmetry.space_group_name_H-M   'P 1'
#
loop_
_entity.id
_entity.type
_entity.pdbx_description
1 polymer ?
#
loop_
_entity_poly.entity_id
_entity_poly.type
_entity_poly.pdbx_seq_one_letter_code
_entity_poly.pdbx_strand_id
1 'polypeptide(L)'
;MSIPDRLKIRPVDENVVARMLELLPDIEEELEAGGDAEALLQQWHQHANHRYTTDAFLNYWKSTSEEDFVLTALNPEPTVDQELQFSEACAVIDVFKTGELSEHETDYYLNWLETQFPESNISDLIFWPDEWFGDASLFRDPGGAFRPGSELTSEQMVGYAMARCGRSLPGSPDDLVLPHPLPPTG
;
A
#
# COMPACT_ATOMS: atom_id res chain seq x y z
N MET A 1 10.03 13.52 -2.93
CA MET A 1 8.99 14.45 -3.45
C MET A 1 7.74 14.33 -2.60
N SER A 2 6.72 15.18 -2.77
CA SER A 2 5.40 14.98 -2.13
C SER A 2 4.44 14.27 -3.08
N ILE A 3 3.49 13.52 -2.55
CA ILE A 3 2.39 12.94 -3.34
C ILE A 3 1.65 14.06 -4.09
N PRO A 4 1.40 13.91 -5.40
CA PRO A 4 0.61 14.88 -6.18
C PRO A 4 -0.79 15.07 -5.60
N ASP A 5 -1.32 16.30 -5.62
CA ASP A 5 -2.60 16.63 -4.97
C ASP A 5 -3.77 15.76 -5.44
N ARG A 6 -3.79 15.35 -6.71
CA ARG A 6 -4.85 14.48 -7.25
C ARG A 6 -4.80 13.04 -6.72
N LEU A 7 -3.64 12.60 -6.23
CA LEU A 7 -3.42 11.25 -5.70
C LEU A 7 -3.54 11.21 -4.18
N LYS A 8 -3.57 12.37 -3.51
CA LYS A 8 -3.72 12.42 -2.06
C LYS A 8 -5.06 11.82 -1.63
N ILE A 9 -5.02 10.94 -0.64
CA ILE A 9 -6.23 10.51 0.07
C ILE A 9 -6.92 11.76 0.61
N ARG A 10 -8.23 11.84 0.43
CA ARG A 10 -9.00 12.96 0.97
C ARG A 10 -9.05 12.83 2.50
N PRO A 11 -8.92 13.93 3.24
CA PRO A 11 -9.18 13.91 4.68
C PRO A 11 -10.55 13.29 4.97
N VAL A 12 -10.58 12.37 5.93
CA VAL A 12 -11.81 11.75 6.41
C VAL A 12 -12.58 12.72 7.32
N ASP A 13 -13.90 12.59 7.38
CA ASP A 13 -14.72 13.36 8.31
C ASP A 13 -14.51 12.84 9.73
N GLU A 14 -13.99 13.69 10.63
CA GLU A 14 -13.72 13.35 12.02
C GLU A 14 -14.97 12.83 12.76
N ASN A 15 -16.17 13.26 12.38
CA ASN A 15 -17.41 12.75 12.96
C ASN A 15 -17.69 11.30 12.54
N VAL A 16 -17.31 10.93 11.32
CA VAL A 16 -17.44 9.55 10.83
C VAL A 16 -16.42 8.66 11.52
N VAL A 17 -15.17 9.13 11.68
CA VAL A 17 -14.13 8.42 12.45
C VAL A 17 -14.60 8.15 13.88
N ALA A 18 -15.04 9.20 14.59
CA ALA A 18 -15.56 9.06 15.95
C ALA A 18 -16.73 8.07 16.02
N ARG A 19 -17.65 8.12 15.04
CA ARG A 19 -18.79 7.19 15.01
C ARG A 19 -18.38 5.74 14.79
N MET A 20 -17.39 5.49 13.93
CA MET A 20 -16.89 4.15 13.67
C MET A 20 -16.09 3.60 14.85
N LEU A 21 -15.32 4.45 15.54
CA LEU A 21 -14.62 4.08 16.79
C LEU A 21 -15.60 3.73 17.92
N GLU A 22 -16.73 4.42 18.02
CA GLU A 22 -17.80 4.04 18.96
C GLU A 22 -18.45 2.70 18.61
N LEU A 23 -18.57 2.39 17.31
CA LEU A 23 -19.26 1.19 16.82
C LEU A 23 -18.38 -0.07 16.92
N LEU A 24 -17.07 0.08 16.79
CA LEU A 24 -16.10 -1.01 16.81
C LEU A 24 -16.21 -1.93 18.05
N PRO A 25 -16.20 -1.43 19.30
CA PRO A 25 -16.28 -2.29 20.48
C PRO A 25 -17.64 -3.01 20.59
N ASP A 26 -18.74 -2.40 20.16
CA ASP A 26 -20.05 -3.04 20.15
C ASP A 26 -20.07 -4.24 19.17
N ILE A 27 -19.38 -4.12 18.01
CA ILE A 27 -19.22 -5.23 17.06
C ILE A 27 -18.38 -6.34 17.67
N GLU A 28 -17.26 -6.00 18.31
CA GLU A 28 -16.37 -6.95 18.96
C GLU A 28 -17.09 -7.75 20.05
N GLU A 29 -17.77 -7.06 20.98
CA GLU A 29 -18.48 -7.70 22.10
C GLU A 29 -19.54 -8.69 21.61
N GLU A 30 -20.34 -8.29 20.62
CA GLU A 30 -21.39 -9.15 20.06
C GLU A 30 -20.79 -10.38 19.35
N LEU A 31 -19.70 -10.21 18.59
CA LEU A 31 -19.02 -11.32 17.90
C LEU A 31 -18.31 -12.27 18.88
N GLU A 32 -17.64 -11.75 19.91
CA GLU A 32 -16.97 -12.55 20.94
C GLU A 32 -17.95 -13.37 21.78
N ALA A 33 -19.15 -12.82 22.03
CA ALA A 33 -20.24 -13.54 22.68
C ALA A 33 -20.86 -14.65 21.80
N GLY A 34 -20.47 -14.75 20.53
CA GLY A 34 -21.06 -15.64 19.54
C GLY A 34 -22.46 -15.22 19.10
N GLY A 35 -22.76 -13.93 19.22
CA GLY A 35 -24.02 -13.29 18.87
C GLY A 35 -24.16 -12.96 17.38
N ASP A 36 -25.18 -12.17 17.05
CA ASP A 36 -25.51 -11.76 15.68
C ASP A 36 -25.26 -10.26 15.49
N ALA A 37 -24.06 -9.92 15.02
CA ALA A 37 -23.63 -8.54 14.80
C ALA A 37 -24.09 -7.94 13.44
N GLU A 38 -24.96 -8.61 12.67
CA GLU A 38 -25.33 -8.19 11.31
C GLU A 38 -25.82 -6.73 11.24
N ALA A 39 -26.63 -6.29 12.21
CA ALA A 39 -27.14 -4.92 12.25
C ALA A 39 -26.04 -3.88 12.55
N LEU A 40 -25.03 -4.23 13.35
CA LEU A 40 -23.89 -3.37 13.65
C LEU A 40 -22.93 -3.32 12.45
N LEU A 41 -22.67 -4.46 11.82
CA LEU A 41 -21.89 -4.55 10.58
C LEU A 41 -22.57 -3.79 9.44
N GLN A 42 -23.89 -3.80 9.35
CA GLN A 42 -24.61 -2.99 8.37
C GLN A 42 -24.40 -1.49 8.60
N GLN A 43 -24.36 -1.03 9.86
CA GLN A 43 -24.04 0.36 10.19
C GLN A 43 -22.58 0.70 9.83
N TRP A 44 -21.65 -0.20 10.11
CA TRP A 44 -20.24 -0.04 9.72
C TRP A 44 -20.10 0.15 8.21
N HIS A 45 -20.72 -0.74 7.43
CA HIS A 45 -20.66 -0.70 5.96
C HIS A 45 -21.41 0.47 5.31
N GLN A 46 -22.17 1.28 6.07
CA GLN A 46 -22.70 2.55 5.57
C GLN A 46 -21.61 3.62 5.44
N HIS A 47 -20.52 3.47 6.17
CA HIS A 47 -19.41 4.42 6.21
C HIS A 47 -18.14 3.87 5.54
N ALA A 48 -17.84 2.59 5.78
CA ALA A 48 -16.66 1.95 5.23
C ALA A 48 -16.72 1.84 3.70
N ASN A 49 -15.58 2.10 3.06
CA ASN A 49 -15.39 1.89 1.62
C ASN A 49 -14.99 0.45 1.29
N HIS A 50 -14.53 -0.30 2.29
CA HIS A 50 -14.13 -1.69 2.17
C HIS A 50 -15.13 -2.61 2.88
N ARG A 51 -15.25 -3.84 2.37
CA ARG A 51 -15.99 -4.90 3.07
C ARG A 51 -15.06 -5.68 3.98
N TYR A 52 -15.46 -5.82 5.23
CA TYR A 52 -14.70 -6.58 6.22
C TYR A 52 -15.41 -7.89 6.54
N THR A 53 -14.61 -8.94 6.77
CA THR A 53 -15.11 -10.19 7.35
C THR A 53 -15.21 -10.01 8.88
N THR A 54 -16.04 -10.84 9.53
CA THR A 54 -16.11 -10.86 11.00
C THR A 54 -14.76 -11.17 11.65
N ASP A 55 -13.94 -12.00 10.99
CA ASP A 55 -12.59 -12.34 11.44
C ASP A 55 -11.68 -11.11 11.55
N ALA A 56 -11.86 -10.11 10.69
CA ALA A 56 -11.07 -8.88 10.75
C ALA A 56 -11.32 -8.11 12.05
N PHE A 57 -12.58 -7.99 12.48
CA PHE A 57 -12.94 -7.32 13.74
C PHE A 57 -12.40 -8.08 14.97
N LEU A 58 -12.34 -9.40 14.92
CA LEU A 58 -11.83 -10.21 16.04
C LEU A 58 -10.30 -10.22 16.15
N ASN A 59 -9.58 -9.79 15.11
CA ASN A 59 -8.15 -10.03 15.01
C ASN A 59 -7.29 -8.82 14.58
N TYR A 60 -7.86 -7.68 14.20
CA TYR A 60 -7.08 -6.53 13.71
C TYR A 60 -6.01 -6.06 14.71
N TRP A 61 -6.29 -6.14 16.01
CA TRP A 61 -5.38 -5.75 17.10
C TRP A 61 -4.05 -6.52 17.10
N LYS A 62 -3.96 -7.63 16.35
CA LYS A 62 -2.72 -8.38 16.15
C LYS A 62 -1.73 -7.67 15.23
N SER A 63 -2.20 -6.72 14.42
CA SER A 63 -1.40 -6.06 13.39
C SER A 63 -1.54 -4.54 13.34
N THR A 64 -2.61 -3.95 13.87
CA THR A 64 -2.88 -2.50 13.76
C THR A 64 -3.62 -1.95 14.99
N SER A 65 -3.77 -0.62 15.06
CA SER A 65 -4.54 0.08 16.09
C SER A 65 -6.03 0.20 15.72
N GLU A 66 -6.90 0.49 16.68
CA GLU A 66 -8.33 0.79 16.42
C GLU A 66 -8.49 1.97 15.45
N GLU A 67 -7.70 3.03 15.66
CA GLU A 67 -7.74 4.24 14.86
C GLU A 67 -7.30 3.95 13.42
N ASP A 68 -6.16 3.28 13.22
CA ASP A 68 -5.70 2.91 11.88
C ASP A 68 -6.63 1.90 11.20
N PHE A 69 -7.24 0.97 11.95
CA PHE A 69 -8.25 0.06 11.41
C PHE A 69 -9.47 0.81 10.85
N VAL A 70 -9.97 1.79 11.60
CA VAL A 70 -11.08 2.67 11.17
C VAL A 70 -10.67 3.54 9.98
N LEU A 71 -9.50 4.19 10.04
CA LEU A 71 -9.00 5.04 8.96
C LEU A 71 -8.76 4.24 7.68
N THR A 72 -8.24 3.02 7.79
CA THR A 72 -8.09 2.09 6.66
C THR A 72 -9.44 1.73 6.07
N ALA A 73 -10.45 1.45 6.89
CA ALA A 73 -11.80 1.16 6.40
C ALA A 73 -12.45 2.33 5.65
N LEU A 74 -12.01 3.56 5.94
CA LEU A 74 -12.45 4.80 5.31
C LEU A 74 -11.60 5.25 4.12
N ASN A 75 -10.42 4.67 3.91
CA ASN A 75 -9.64 4.92 2.70
C ASN A 75 -10.45 4.49 1.46
N PRO A 76 -10.25 5.13 0.29
CA PRO A 76 -10.93 4.68 -0.92
C PRO A 76 -10.38 3.32 -1.37
N GLU A 77 -11.21 2.50 -2.02
CA GLU A 77 -10.71 1.31 -2.70
C GLU A 77 -9.81 1.73 -3.89
N PRO A 78 -8.56 1.27 -3.97
CA PRO A 78 -7.72 1.60 -5.10
C PRO A 78 -8.30 1.08 -6.41
N THR A 79 -8.17 1.87 -7.47
CA THR A 79 -8.54 1.47 -8.83
C THR A 79 -7.42 1.82 -9.80
N VAL A 80 -7.35 1.13 -10.93
CA VAL A 80 -6.34 1.39 -11.96
C VAL A 80 -6.57 2.79 -12.54
N ASP A 81 -5.60 3.68 -12.34
CA ASP A 81 -5.64 5.06 -12.82
C ASP A 81 -5.08 5.14 -14.25
N GLN A 82 -5.95 5.28 -15.25
CA GLN A 82 -5.56 5.33 -16.67
C GLN A 82 -4.76 6.58 -17.06
N GLU A 83 -4.81 7.64 -16.25
CA GLU A 83 -4.14 8.91 -16.52
C GLU A 83 -2.82 9.07 -15.74
N LEU A 84 -2.45 8.04 -14.98
CA LEU A 84 -1.25 8.03 -14.15
C LEU A 84 0.03 8.33 -14.94
N GLN A 85 0.76 9.37 -14.54
CA GLN A 85 2.05 9.71 -15.11
C GLN A 85 3.19 8.97 -14.39
N PHE A 86 4.26 8.69 -15.11
CA PHE A 86 5.47 8.06 -14.57
C PHE A 86 6.02 8.82 -13.35
N SER A 87 6.10 10.15 -13.43
CA SER A 87 6.59 11.00 -12.34
C SER A 87 5.73 10.94 -11.08
N GLU A 88 4.43 10.67 -11.23
CA GLU A 88 3.50 10.60 -10.10
C GLU A 88 3.64 9.27 -9.35
N ALA A 89 3.79 8.15 -10.07
CA ALA A 89 4.15 6.87 -9.46
C ALA A 89 5.50 6.97 -8.71
N CYS A 90 6.49 7.65 -9.31
CA CYS A 90 7.77 7.90 -8.65
C CYS A 90 7.61 8.72 -7.36
N ALA A 91 6.75 9.74 -7.37
CA ALA A 91 6.49 10.58 -6.20
C ALA A 91 5.81 9.80 -5.06
N VAL A 92 4.96 8.82 -5.36
CA VAL A 92 4.38 7.92 -4.36
C VAL A 92 5.45 6.97 -3.79
N ILE A 93 6.35 6.44 -4.61
CA ILE A 93 7.46 5.61 -4.08
C ILE A 93 8.40 6.44 -3.17
N ASP A 94 8.66 7.69 -3.55
CA ASP A 94 9.54 8.59 -2.80
C ASP A 94 9.09 8.81 -1.35
N VAL A 95 7.79 8.86 -1.07
CA VAL A 95 7.30 9.16 0.28
C VAL A 95 7.53 8.01 1.26
N PHE A 96 7.63 6.76 0.81
CA PHE A 96 8.03 5.65 1.70
C PHE A 96 9.45 5.82 2.22
N LYS A 97 10.31 6.54 1.49
CA LYS A 97 11.69 6.83 1.92
C LYS A 97 11.76 7.92 2.99
N THR A 98 10.72 8.74 3.15
CA THR A 98 10.71 9.82 4.16
C THR A 98 10.19 9.33 5.51
N GLY A 99 9.36 8.28 5.52
CA GLY A 99 8.74 7.76 6.75
C GLY A 99 7.71 8.71 7.37
N GLU A 100 7.17 9.64 6.59
CA GLU A 100 6.23 10.67 7.06
C GLU A 100 4.76 10.24 6.98
N LEU A 101 4.46 9.14 6.29
CA LEU A 101 3.10 8.61 6.17
C LEU A 101 2.66 7.97 7.49
N SER A 102 1.38 8.13 7.83
CA SER A 102 0.74 7.30 8.85
C SER A 102 0.67 5.83 8.39
N GLU A 103 0.28 4.93 9.29
CA GLU A 103 0.12 3.50 8.98
C GLU A 103 -0.98 3.31 7.92
N HIS A 104 -2.19 3.86 8.13
CA HIS A 104 -3.27 3.75 7.14
C HIS A 104 -2.94 4.39 5.78
N GLU A 105 -2.11 5.44 5.73
CA GLU A 105 -1.64 6.03 4.48
C GLU A 105 -0.63 5.11 3.79
N THR A 106 0.29 4.53 4.56
CA THR A 106 1.29 3.57 4.07
C THR A 106 0.59 2.39 3.41
N ASP A 107 -0.39 1.79 4.12
CA ASP A 107 -1.16 0.66 3.62
C ASP A 107 -1.94 1.01 2.34
N TYR A 108 -2.58 2.17 2.31
CA TYR A 108 -3.30 2.64 1.13
C TYR A 108 -2.39 2.79 -0.07
N TYR A 109 -1.27 3.51 0.05
CA TYR A 109 -0.41 3.78 -1.10
C TYR A 109 0.32 2.52 -1.59
N LEU A 110 0.61 1.56 -0.71
CA LEU A 110 1.14 0.25 -1.11
C LEU A 110 0.10 -0.53 -1.91
N ASN A 111 -1.12 -0.69 -1.40
CA ASN A 111 -2.20 -1.37 -2.14
C ASN A 111 -2.54 -0.64 -3.45
N TRP A 112 -2.48 0.70 -3.44
CA TRP A 112 -2.65 1.50 -4.65
C TRP A 112 -1.57 1.22 -5.67
N LEU A 113 -0.29 1.17 -5.28
CA LEU A 113 0.81 0.82 -6.17
C LEU A 113 0.67 -0.61 -6.72
N GLU A 114 0.29 -1.58 -5.89
CA GLU A 114 0.01 -2.96 -6.33
C GLU A 114 -1.13 -3.01 -7.36
N THR A 115 -2.18 -2.21 -7.14
CA THR A 115 -3.27 -2.06 -8.10
C THR A 115 -2.80 -1.42 -9.41
N GLN A 116 -1.87 -0.46 -9.35
CA GLN A 116 -1.31 0.15 -10.57
C GLN A 116 -0.40 -0.80 -11.34
N PHE A 117 0.33 -1.67 -10.64
CA PHE A 117 1.31 -2.57 -11.21
C PHE A 117 1.02 -4.02 -10.76
N PRO A 118 -0.05 -4.66 -11.27
CA PRO A 118 -0.41 -6.01 -10.86
C PRO A 118 0.71 -7.00 -11.17
N GLU A 119 0.88 -8.03 -10.34
CA GLU A 119 1.94 -9.06 -10.47
C GLU A 119 3.38 -8.52 -10.41
N SER A 120 3.57 -7.24 -10.08
CA SER A 120 4.89 -6.65 -9.97
C SER A 120 5.56 -6.91 -8.62
N ASN A 121 4.81 -7.30 -7.59
CA ASN A 121 5.28 -7.38 -6.19
C ASN A 121 6.05 -6.10 -5.79
N ILE A 122 5.47 -4.93 -6.07
CA ILE A 122 6.15 -3.65 -5.89
C ILE A 122 6.50 -3.36 -4.43
N SER A 123 5.76 -3.91 -3.47
CA SER A 123 6.11 -3.84 -2.04
C SER A 123 7.50 -4.46 -1.77
N ASP A 124 7.73 -5.69 -2.24
CA ASP A 124 9.03 -6.36 -2.16
C ASP A 124 10.11 -5.54 -2.90
N LEU A 125 9.79 -4.99 -4.07
CA LEU A 125 10.74 -4.16 -4.81
C LEU A 125 11.15 -2.89 -4.03
N ILE A 126 10.24 -2.30 -3.27
CA ILE A 126 10.49 -1.09 -2.46
C ILE A 126 11.31 -1.44 -1.22
N PHE A 127 10.90 -2.47 -0.47
CA PHE A 127 11.42 -2.74 0.87
C PHE A 127 12.46 -3.89 0.93
N TRP A 128 12.40 -4.83 0.00
CA TRP A 128 13.20 -6.07 -0.04
C TRP A 128 13.72 -6.35 -1.46
N PRO A 129 14.43 -5.40 -2.11
CA PRO A 129 14.84 -5.57 -3.50
C PRO A 129 15.73 -6.81 -3.70
N ASP A 130 16.53 -7.20 -2.71
CA ASP A 130 17.28 -8.45 -2.74
C ASP A 130 16.42 -9.70 -2.93
N GLU A 131 15.26 -9.76 -2.28
CA GLU A 131 14.32 -10.86 -2.42
C GLU A 131 13.58 -10.76 -3.76
N TRP A 132 13.17 -9.54 -4.15
CA TRP A 132 12.49 -9.31 -5.42
C TRP A 132 13.32 -9.77 -6.63
N PHE A 133 14.62 -9.47 -6.64
CA PHE A 133 15.54 -9.91 -7.68
C PHE A 133 15.96 -11.38 -7.54
N GLY A 134 15.72 -12.02 -6.38
CA GLY A 134 16.18 -13.36 -6.09
C GLY A 134 17.71 -13.49 -6.04
N ASP A 135 18.41 -12.37 -5.88
CA ASP A 135 19.87 -12.31 -5.83
C ASP A 135 20.35 -11.25 -4.83
N ALA A 136 20.52 -11.69 -3.59
CA ALA A 136 21.05 -10.87 -2.51
C ALA A 136 22.42 -10.27 -2.83
N SER A 137 23.21 -10.88 -3.73
CA SER A 137 24.53 -10.33 -4.10
C SER A 137 24.45 -9.05 -4.92
N LEU A 138 23.26 -8.62 -5.38
CA LEU A 138 23.04 -7.33 -6.03
C LEU A 138 22.92 -6.17 -5.03
N PHE A 139 22.41 -6.44 -3.82
CA PHE A 139 22.08 -5.41 -2.83
C PHE A 139 22.80 -5.56 -1.50
N ARG A 140 23.29 -6.75 -1.14
CA ARG A 140 23.90 -7.03 0.17
C ARG A 140 25.40 -7.26 0.08
N ASP A 141 26.13 -6.90 1.13
CA ASP A 141 27.53 -7.24 1.32
C ASP A 141 27.69 -8.70 1.80
N PRO A 142 28.92 -9.25 1.85
CA PRO A 142 29.13 -10.61 2.37
C PRO A 142 28.71 -10.83 3.84
N GLY A 143 28.48 -9.74 4.59
CA GLY A 143 27.96 -9.77 5.96
C GLY A 143 26.43 -9.72 6.05
N GLY A 144 25.73 -9.57 4.91
CA GLY A 144 24.27 -9.52 4.81
C GLY A 144 23.66 -8.12 4.95
N ALA A 145 24.47 -7.07 5.12
CA ALA A 145 23.97 -5.70 5.19
C ALA A 145 23.74 -5.12 3.79
N PHE A 146 22.77 -4.21 3.63
CA PHE A 146 22.58 -3.49 2.36
C PHE A 146 23.83 -2.66 2.03
N ARG A 147 24.28 -2.74 0.77
CA ARG A 147 25.46 -2.02 0.28
C ARG A 147 25.11 -0.59 -0.05
N PRO A 148 25.88 0.39 0.45
CA PRO A 148 25.73 1.78 0.04
C PRO A 148 25.87 1.92 -1.48
N GLY A 149 24.95 2.66 -2.11
CA GLY A 149 24.94 2.91 -3.56
C GLY A 149 24.35 1.76 -4.39
N SER A 150 23.80 0.72 -3.76
CA SER A 150 23.03 -0.33 -4.44
C SER A 150 21.52 -0.04 -4.43
N GLU A 151 21.09 1.05 -3.80
CA GLU A 151 19.68 1.41 -3.71
C GLU A 151 19.11 1.77 -5.09
N LEU A 152 17.91 1.29 -5.38
CA LEU A 152 17.20 1.69 -6.58
C LEU A 152 16.58 3.09 -6.41
N THR A 153 16.67 3.89 -7.48
CA THR A 153 15.89 5.12 -7.57
C THR A 153 14.41 4.78 -7.74
N SER A 154 13.53 5.72 -7.40
CA SER A 154 12.09 5.52 -7.58
C SER A 154 11.73 5.34 -9.06
N GLU A 155 12.46 6.00 -9.97
CA GLU A 155 12.34 5.79 -11.41
C GLU A 155 12.70 4.35 -11.83
N GLN A 156 13.77 3.79 -11.26
CA GLN A 156 14.15 2.40 -11.51
C GLN A 156 13.09 1.43 -10.95
N MET A 157 12.57 1.69 -9.75
CA MET A 157 11.51 0.87 -9.15
C MET A 157 10.23 0.87 -10.01
N VAL A 158 9.75 2.05 -10.45
CA VAL A 158 8.61 2.14 -11.39
C VAL A 158 8.94 1.46 -12.71
N GLY A 159 10.16 1.61 -13.22
CA GLY A 159 10.63 0.96 -14.45
C GLY A 159 10.57 -0.56 -14.37
N TYR A 160 11.05 -1.16 -13.28
CA TYR A 160 10.95 -2.60 -13.04
C TYR A 160 9.49 -3.05 -12.88
N ALA A 161 8.67 -2.30 -12.13
CA ALA A 161 7.26 -2.63 -11.96
C ALA A 161 6.50 -2.63 -13.30
N MET A 162 6.69 -1.59 -14.11
CA MET A 162 6.16 -1.48 -15.49
C MET A 162 6.60 -2.65 -16.36
N ALA A 163 7.90 -2.98 -16.35
CA ALA A 163 8.45 -4.04 -17.18
C ALA A 163 7.95 -5.44 -16.74
N ARG A 164 7.67 -5.63 -15.45
CA ARG A 164 7.14 -6.87 -14.88
C ARG A 164 5.65 -7.07 -15.21
N CYS A 165 4.83 -6.03 -15.09
CA CYS A 165 3.38 -6.11 -15.33
C CYS A 165 2.96 -5.80 -16.78
N GLY A 166 3.90 -5.39 -17.62
CA GLY A 166 3.63 -5.03 -19.02
C GLY A 166 2.89 -3.71 -19.22
N ARG A 167 2.81 -2.87 -18.17
CA ARG A 167 2.17 -1.54 -18.22
C ARG A 167 3.21 -0.48 -18.61
N SER A 168 2.81 0.49 -19.43
CA SER A 168 3.62 1.67 -19.72
C SER A 168 2.89 2.93 -19.25
N LEU A 169 3.62 3.82 -18.55
CA LEU A 169 3.09 5.09 -18.10
C LEU A 169 3.56 6.23 -19.00
N PRO A 170 2.71 7.22 -19.32
CA PRO A 170 3.14 8.43 -20.00
C PRO A 170 4.23 9.19 -19.22
N GLY A 171 5.15 9.79 -19.97
CA GLY A 171 6.26 10.56 -19.39
C GLY A 171 7.44 9.72 -18.88
N SER A 172 7.44 8.41 -19.09
CA SER A 172 8.63 7.58 -18.83
C SER A 172 9.80 8.02 -19.72
N PRO A 173 11.02 8.23 -19.18
CA PRO A 173 12.18 8.58 -19.99
C PRO A 173 12.58 7.47 -20.97
N ASP A 174 12.89 7.82 -22.21
CA ASP A 174 13.39 6.88 -23.23
C ASP A 174 14.76 6.29 -22.87
N ASP A 175 15.52 6.99 -22.01
CA ASP A 175 16.85 6.64 -21.53
C ASP A 175 16.85 6.05 -20.11
N LEU A 176 15.70 5.60 -19.60
CA LEU A 176 15.61 4.94 -18.30
C LEU A 176 16.46 3.66 -18.27
N VAL A 177 17.51 3.66 -17.45
CA VAL A 177 18.42 2.51 -17.29
C VAL A 177 18.00 1.66 -16.09
N LEU A 178 17.64 0.40 -16.37
CA LEU A 178 17.46 -0.64 -15.36
C LEU A 178 18.79 -1.37 -15.14
N PRO A 179 19.45 -1.23 -13.96
CA PRO A 179 20.82 -1.69 -13.75
C PRO A 179 20.99 -3.22 -13.68
N HIS A 180 19.89 -3.95 -13.53
CA HIS A 180 19.85 -5.39 -13.34
C HIS A 180 18.82 -6.01 -14.30
N PRO A 181 19.03 -7.27 -14.73
CA PRO A 181 18.02 -7.97 -15.52
C PRO A 181 16.75 -8.19 -14.70
N LEU A 182 15.61 -8.27 -15.38
CA LEU A 182 14.36 -8.72 -14.75
C LEU A 182 14.54 -10.15 -14.23
N PRO A 183 14.11 -10.44 -12.98
CA PRO A 183 14.05 -11.80 -12.49
C PRO A 183 13.02 -12.60 -13.30
N PRO A 184 13.21 -13.92 -13.48
CA PRO A 184 12.21 -14.76 -14.12
C PRO A 184 10.87 -14.66 -13.40
N THR A 185 9.77 -14.75 -14.14
CA THR A 185 8.45 -15.01 -13.58
C THR A 185 8.39 -16.48 -13.19
N GLY A 186 8.14 -16.76 -11.90
CA GLY A 186 7.98 -18.13 -11.40
C GLY A 186 6.79 -18.86 -12.02
#